data_AF-A0AAX0J329-F1
#
_entry.id   AF-A0AAX0J329-F1
#
_cell.length_a   1.000
_cell.length_b   1.000
_cell.length_c   1.000
_cell.angle_alpha   90.00
_cell.angle_beta   90.00
_cell.angle_gamma   90.00
#
_symmetry.space_group_name_H-M   'P 1'
#
loop_
_entity.id
_entity.type
_entity.pdbx_description
1 polymer ?
#
loop_
_entity_poly.entity_id
_entity_poly.type
_entity_poly.pdbx_seq_one_letter_code
_entity_poly.pdbx_strand_id
1 'polypeptide(L)'
;MEKVQYVSDSHADVRAAEKMGKLFDELLEANPNLADGKAGVHSLNVFFTRLLFCFFAEDTGVFAPDVFTTAIGSQTQADGSDMRDFLIAIFHALDTANAGDKPANLRDFPYVNGRLFSETADISVPKFTGKARQHLIELGTLNWKDINPDIFGSMFQAVVTPGQRSDMGQHYTSVPNILKTIEPLFLDELKEEFDAAFDSVKRLNKLYDRIASIKVFDPACGSGNFLVIAYKELCRLEHSILERMAVLDQKYSVLWSDSRINIENFYGIEIDDFAVEIAILSMWIAKHQMNTEFWKKFGNSIPLIPLKETDRIRSGNAARLDWGSVCPNNGTDEIYVIGNPRTEELRSCRKGRGKIIHTYLGDGRTQKIWTTLRFGL
;
A
#
# COMPACT_ATOMS: atom_id res chain seq x y z
N MET A 1 -16.01 -7.37 18.60
CA MET A 1 -14.59 -6.96 18.63
C MET A 1 -14.28 -5.97 17.50
N GLU A 2 -14.62 -6.28 16.23
CA GLU A 2 -14.39 -5.39 15.08
C GLU A 2 -14.92 -3.96 15.21
N LYS A 3 -16.12 -3.73 15.76
CA LYS A 3 -16.65 -2.37 15.96
C LYS A 3 -15.86 -1.52 16.95
N VAL A 4 -15.22 -2.13 17.94
CA VAL A 4 -14.40 -1.40 18.93
C VAL A 4 -13.04 -1.08 18.33
N GLN A 5 -12.49 -2.01 17.55
CA GLN A 5 -11.24 -1.83 16.82
C GLN A 5 -11.35 -0.75 15.74
N TYR A 6 -12.45 -0.74 14.96
CA TYR A 6 -12.70 0.32 13.98
C TYR A 6 -12.77 1.73 14.59
N VAL A 7 -13.28 1.85 15.83
CA VAL A 7 -13.37 3.14 16.53
C VAL A 7 -12.02 3.57 17.11
N SER A 8 -11.18 2.63 17.60
CA SER A 8 -9.82 2.95 18.04
C SER A 8 -8.91 3.34 16.88
N ASP A 9 -8.98 2.60 15.78
CA ASP A 9 -8.18 2.84 14.57
C ASP A 9 -8.50 4.24 14.02
N SER A 10 -9.79 4.59 13.97
CA SER A 10 -10.25 5.93 13.57
C SER A 10 -9.66 7.08 14.42
N HIS A 11 -9.30 6.86 15.69
CA HIS A 11 -8.70 7.91 16.53
C HIS A 11 -7.19 8.01 16.32
N ALA A 12 -6.48 6.89 16.16
CA ALA A 12 -5.06 6.87 15.82
C ALA A 12 -4.81 7.53 14.45
N ASP A 13 -5.65 7.18 13.49
CA ASP A 13 -5.71 7.70 12.12
C ASP A 13 -5.82 9.24 12.06
N VAL A 14 -6.82 9.81 12.75
CA VAL A 14 -7.04 11.27 12.79
C VAL A 14 -5.85 11.97 13.43
N ARG A 15 -5.35 11.44 14.54
CA ARG A 15 -4.21 12.04 15.26
C ARG A 15 -2.93 12.02 14.42
N ALA A 16 -2.68 10.95 13.68
CA ALA A 16 -1.53 10.84 12.79
C ALA A 16 -1.60 11.89 11.67
N ALA A 17 -2.75 12.03 11.04
CA ALA A 17 -2.99 13.02 9.99
C ALA A 17 -2.81 14.46 10.46
N GLU A 18 -3.36 14.79 11.63
CA GLU A 18 -3.22 16.12 12.22
C GLU A 18 -1.74 16.45 12.50
N LYS A 19 -0.97 15.50 13.02
CA LYS A 19 0.46 15.69 13.29
C LYS A 19 1.28 15.76 12.01
N MET A 20 0.97 14.95 11.00
CA MET A 20 1.59 15.07 9.68
C MET A 20 1.30 16.44 9.05
N GLY A 21 0.07 16.94 9.19
CA GLY A 21 -0.33 18.27 8.72
C GLY A 21 0.48 19.39 9.35
N LYS A 22 0.73 19.30 10.67
CA LYS A 22 1.59 20.27 11.38
C LYS A 22 3.04 20.22 10.90
N LEU A 23 3.59 19.02 10.69
CA LEU A 23 4.93 18.88 10.11
C LEU A 23 4.97 19.48 8.70
N PHE A 24 3.97 19.20 7.87
CA PHE A 24 3.87 19.71 6.50
C PHE A 24 3.86 21.24 6.46
N ASP A 25 3.03 21.89 7.28
CA ASP A 25 2.96 23.36 7.33
C ASP A 25 4.29 23.98 7.75
N GLU A 26 4.91 23.46 8.81
CA GLU A 26 6.19 23.98 9.31
C GLU A 26 7.32 23.79 8.28
N LEU A 27 7.31 22.69 7.53
CA LEU A 27 8.25 22.48 6.43
C LEU A 27 8.01 23.45 5.27
N LEU A 28 6.75 23.80 4.96
CA LEU A 28 6.45 24.82 3.95
C LEU A 28 6.87 26.22 4.39
N GLU A 29 6.64 26.59 5.65
CA GLU A 29 7.10 27.88 6.20
C GLU A 29 8.62 28.03 6.10
N ALA A 30 9.36 26.96 6.42
CA ALA A 30 10.81 26.92 6.33
C ALA A 30 11.34 26.88 4.89
N ASN A 31 10.50 26.49 3.93
CA ASN A 31 10.87 26.30 2.54
C ASN A 31 9.78 26.86 1.61
N PRO A 32 9.66 28.20 1.46
CA PRO A 32 8.54 28.81 0.73
C PRO A 32 8.40 28.33 -0.72
N ASN A 33 9.51 28.00 -1.37
CA ASN A 33 9.54 27.58 -2.77
C ASN A 33 9.21 26.09 -2.96
N LEU A 34 9.07 25.29 -1.90
CA LEU A 34 8.78 23.85 -2.01
C LEU A 34 7.34 23.57 -2.44
N ALA A 35 6.42 24.51 -2.22
CA ALA A 35 5.06 24.43 -2.75
C ALA A 35 4.94 24.94 -4.20
N ASP A 36 6.01 25.53 -4.75
CA ASP A 36 5.97 26.15 -6.08
C ASP A 36 6.15 25.11 -7.19
N GLY A 37 5.08 24.93 -7.97
CA GLY A 37 5.09 24.06 -9.13
C GLY A 37 5.04 22.56 -8.80
N LYS A 38 4.87 21.75 -9.85
CA LYS A 38 4.63 20.31 -9.70
C LYS A 38 5.82 19.55 -9.11
N ALA A 39 7.04 20.01 -9.37
CA ALA A 39 8.26 19.34 -8.92
C ALA A 39 8.45 19.45 -7.40
N GLY A 40 8.21 20.63 -6.80
CA GLY A 40 8.33 20.82 -5.35
C GLY A 40 7.31 19.99 -4.57
N VAL A 41 6.05 20.01 -5.02
CA VAL A 41 4.97 19.19 -4.46
C VAL A 41 5.30 17.70 -4.56
N HIS A 42 5.79 17.25 -5.72
CA HIS A 42 6.22 15.86 -5.89
C HIS A 42 7.37 15.49 -4.93
N SER A 43 8.36 16.35 -4.74
CA SER A 43 9.46 16.12 -3.80
C SER A 43 8.96 15.98 -2.35
N LEU A 44 8.03 16.83 -1.91
CA LEU A 44 7.44 16.72 -0.57
C LEU A 44 6.68 15.42 -0.40
N ASN A 45 5.89 15.06 -1.40
CA ASN A 45 5.11 13.84 -1.45
C ASN A 45 5.99 12.59 -1.29
N VAL A 46 7.06 12.48 -2.07
CA VAL A 46 8.03 11.37 -1.93
C VAL A 46 8.70 11.38 -0.56
N PHE A 47 9.08 12.54 -0.04
CA PHE A 47 9.67 12.68 1.28
C PHE A 47 8.75 12.13 2.38
N PHE A 48 7.48 12.49 2.36
CA PHE A 48 6.50 12.02 3.33
C PHE A 48 6.20 10.52 3.20
N THR A 49 6.17 9.96 1.99
CA THR A 49 6.05 8.50 1.78
C THR A 49 7.22 7.76 2.45
N ARG A 50 8.45 8.28 2.34
CA ARG A 50 9.64 7.71 3.00
C ARG A 50 9.54 7.76 4.52
N LEU A 51 9.11 8.90 5.07
CA LEU A 51 8.89 9.04 6.51
C LEU A 51 7.86 8.01 7.01
N LEU A 52 6.75 7.89 6.29
CA LEU A 52 5.70 6.95 6.64
C LEU A 52 6.20 5.51 6.65
N PHE A 53 6.99 5.12 5.64
CA PHE A 53 7.62 3.81 5.62
C PHE A 53 8.53 3.60 6.84
N CYS A 54 9.38 4.56 7.19
CA CYS A 54 10.30 4.42 8.32
C CYS A 54 9.55 4.24 9.65
N PHE A 55 8.51 5.05 9.90
CA PHE A 55 7.68 4.92 11.09
C PHE A 55 6.94 3.58 11.16
N PHE A 56 6.33 3.18 10.05
CA PHE A 56 5.68 1.88 9.97
C PHE A 56 6.68 0.72 10.19
N ALA A 57 7.88 0.84 9.65
CA ALA A 57 8.90 -0.20 9.67
C ALA A 57 9.48 -0.43 11.08
N GLU A 58 9.79 0.64 11.83
CA GLU A 58 10.29 0.52 13.21
C GLU A 58 9.25 -0.04 14.16
N ASP A 59 7.98 0.28 13.93
CA ASP A 59 6.90 -0.27 14.72
C ASP A 59 6.65 -1.73 14.37
N THR A 60 6.41 -2.06 13.10
CA THR A 60 5.96 -3.41 12.70
C THR A 60 7.04 -4.50 12.69
N GLY A 61 8.25 -4.20 13.18
CA GLY A 61 9.35 -5.14 13.28
C GLY A 61 10.10 -5.38 11.97
N VAL A 62 9.93 -4.50 10.99
CA VAL A 62 10.76 -4.48 9.77
C VAL A 62 12.13 -3.88 10.10
N PHE A 63 12.16 -2.83 10.95
CA PHE A 63 13.38 -2.32 11.58
C PHE A 63 13.43 -2.75 13.05
N ALA A 64 14.57 -2.48 13.69
CA ALA A 64 14.64 -2.54 15.15
C ALA A 64 13.67 -1.52 15.78
N PRO A 65 13.05 -1.84 16.92
CA PRO A 65 12.08 -0.94 17.57
C PRO A 65 12.66 0.46 17.80
N ASP A 66 11.87 1.48 17.45
CA ASP A 66 12.17 2.90 17.62
C ASP A 66 13.50 3.38 17.00
N VAL A 67 14.13 2.60 16.10
CA VAL A 67 15.49 2.92 15.60
C VAL A 67 15.53 4.22 14.81
N PHE A 68 14.49 4.51 14.02
CA PHE A 68 14.42 5.71 13.21
C PHE A 68 14.16 6.93 14.09
N THR A 69 13.16 6.84 14.96
CA THR A 69 12.79 7.90 15.89
C THR A 69 13.92 8.21 16.87
N THR A 70 14.59 7.19 17.41
CA THR A 70 15.73 7.34 18.32
C THR A 70 16.94 7.94 17.61
N ALA A 71 17.25 7.49 16.38
CA ALA A 71 18.35 8.03 15.60
C ALA A 71 18.17 9.55 15.37
N ILE A 72 16.97 9.96 14.94
CA ILE A 72 16.66 11.39 14.77
C ILE A 72 16.76 12.12 16.11
N GLY A 73 16.12 11.61 17.17
CA GLY A 73 16.06 12.29 18.46
C GLY A 73 17.43 12.49 19.13
N SER A 74 18.35 11.53 18.96
CA SER A 74 19.64 11.50 19.66
C SER A 74 20.83 12.01 18.86
N GLN A 75 20.76 12.00 17.52
CA GLN A 75 21.91 12.31 16.65
C GLN A 75 21.75 13.61 15.85
N THR A 76 20.70 14.38 16.10
CA THR A 76 20.45 15.66 15.43
C THR A 76 20.32 16.81 16.41
N GLN A 77 20.71 18.01 16.00
CA GLN A 77 20.68 19.22 16.81
C GLN A 77 19.24 19.69 17.07
N ALA A 78 19.01 20.25 18.27
CA ALA A 78 17.69 20.70 18.71
C ALA A 78 17.09 21.81 17.83
N ASP A 79 17.93 22.58 17.12
CA ASP A 79 17.51 23.64 16.21
C ASP A 79 17.09 23.13 14.82
N GLY A 80 17.26 21.83 14.55
CA GLY A 80 16.91 21.18 13.29
C GLY A 80 17.86 21.45 12.13
N SER A 81 18.98 22.15 12.36
CA SER A 81 19.88 22.60 11.29
C SER A 81 20.54 21.48 10.48
N ASP A 82 20.79 20.33 11.11
CA ASP A 82 21.45 19.15 10.54
C ASP A 82 20.48 18.03 10.12
N MET A 83 19.17 18.19 10.38
CA MET A 83 18.13 17.19 10.10
C MET A 83 18.10 16.76 8.64
N ARG A 84 18.23 17.73 7.73
CA ARG A 84 18.18 17.46 6.28
C ARG A 84 19.27 16.48 5.87
N ASP A 85 20.51 16.79 6.23
CA ASP A 85 21.66 15.99 5.83
C ASP A 85 21.64 14.62 6.53
N PHE A 86 21.18 14.57 7.77
CA PHE A 86 21.02 13.32 8.51
C PHE A 86 19.96 12.40 7.90
N LEU A 87 18.80 12.94 7.51
CA LEU A 87 17.74 12.17 6.84
C LEU A 87 18.20 11.67 5.46
N ILE A 88 18.95 12.48 4.70
CA ILE A 88 19.57 12.05 3.45
C ILE A 88 20.50 10.85 3.72
N ALA A 89 21.34 10.92 4.75
CA ALA A 89 22.23 9.82 5.11
C ALA A 89 21.46 8.54 5.51
N ILE A 90 20.33 8.66 6.23
CA ILE A 90 19.46 7.52 6.54
C ILE A 90 18.88 6.92 5.24
N PHE A 91 18.35 7.73 4.34
CA PHE A 91 17.77 7.25 3.09
C PHE A 91 18.80 6.56 2.21
N HIS A 92 20.00 7.12 2.09
CA HIS A 92 21.12 6.46 1.42
C HIS A 92 21.48 5.13 2.11
N ALA A 93 21.51 5.08 3.44
CA ALA A 93 21.79 3.85 4.19
C ALA A 93 20.71 2.77 3.94
N LEU A 94 19.44 3.15 3.79
CA LEU A 94 18.34 2.24 3.46
C LEU A 94 18.42 1.71 2.01
N ASP A 95 19.08 2.44 1.11
CA ASP A 95 19.39 2.02 -0.27
C ASP A 95 20.76 1.33 -0.41
N THR A 96 21.54 1.26 0.67
CA THR A 96 22.86 0.60 0.65
C THR A 96 22.73 -0.87 1.04
N ALA A 97 23.02 -1.79 0.11
CA ALA A 97 22.88 -3.23 0.34
C ALA A 97 23.84 -3.79 1.41
N ASN A 98 25.12 -3.41 1.34
CA ASN A 98 26.13 -3.91 2.27
C ASN A 98 26.19 -3.02 3.52
N ALA A 99 26.02 -3.62 4.71
CA ALA A 99 26.15 -2.88 5.97
C ALA A 99 27.55 -2.24 6.19
N GLY A 100 28.60 -2.81 5.59
CA GLY A 100 29.96 -2.28 5.68
C GLY A 100 30.15 -0.92 4.99
N ASP A 101 29.34 -0.63 3.98
CA ASP A 101 29.40 0.60 3.18
C ASP A 101 28.60 1.75 3.83
N LYS A 102 27.86 1.47 4.92
CA LYS A 102 27.07 2.45 5.68
C LYS A 102 27.94 3.14 6.75
N PRO A 103 27.67 4.43 7.06
CA PRO A 103 28.22 5.08 8.24
C PRO A 103 27.99 4.25 9.51
N ALA A 104 28.94 4.25 10.43
CA ALA A 104 28.92 3.36 11.60
C ALA A 104 27.64 3.49 12.45
N ASN A 105 27.12 4.71 12.59
CA ASN A 105 25.90 5.05 13.31
C ASN A 105 24.60 4.69 12.58
N LEU A 106 24.67 4.24 11.32
CA LEU A 106 23.53 3.88 10.47
C LEU A 106 23.55 2.41 10.04
N ARG A 107 24.47 1.59 10.58
CA ARG A 107 24.61 0.17 10.20
C ARG A 107 23.42 -0.70 10.58
N ASP A 108 22.67 -0.28 11.59
CA ASP A 108 21.49 -1.01 12.08
C ASP A 108 20.27 -0.83 11.17
N PHE A 109 20.29 0.15 10.26
CA PHE A 109 19.26 0.26 9.23
C PHE A 109 19.44 -0.85 8.19
N PRO A 110 18.40 -1.64 7.89
CA PRO A 110 18.53 -2.72 6.91
C PRO A 110 18.53 -2.16 5.48
N TYR A 111 18.82 -3.02 4.51
CA TYR A 111 18.63 -2.69 3.10
C TYR A 111 17.16 -2.89 2.72
N VAL A 112 16.53 -1.84 2.20
CA VAL A 112 15.11 -1.87 1.78
C VAL A 112 15.03 -2.09 0.28
N ASN A 113 15.33 -1.09 -0.55
CA ASN A 113 15.54 -1.18 -2.00
C ASN A 113 15.68 0.23 -2.63
N GLY A 114 16.08 0.26 -3.89
CA GLY A 114 16.23 1.45 -4.71
C GLY A 114 14.94 2.16 -5.06
N ARG A 115 13.80 1.51 -5.36
CA ARG A 115 12.64 2.31 -5.82
C ARG A 115 12.17 3.38 -4.83
N LEU A 116 11.95 3.01 -3.57
CA LEU A 116 11.44 3.97 -2.57
C LEU A 116 12.52 4.94 -2.09
N PHE A 117 13.77 4.47 -1.95
CA PHE A 117 14.87 5.23 -1.35
C PHE A 117 15.96 5.71 -2.32
N SER A 118 15.88 5.37 -3.61
CA SER A 118 16.87 5.76 -4.61
C SER A 118 17.02 7.26 -4.67
N GLU A 119 18.27 7.67 -4.83
CA GLU A 119 18.62 9.04 -5.14
C GLU A 119 18.28 9.29 -6.62
N THR A 120 17.07 9.78 -6.88
CA THR A 120 16.79 10.49 -8.14
C THR A 120 17.10 11.97 -7.93
N ALA A 121 17.62 12.63 -8.98
CA ALA A 121 18.10 14.01 -8.94
C ALA A 121 17.05 15.06 -8.51
N ASP A 122 15.79 14.66 -8.37
CA ASP A 122 14.65 15.52 -8.08
C ASP A 122 14.13 15.41 -6.62
N ILE A 123 14.71 14.54 -5.77
CA ILE A 123 14.23 14.35 -4.39
C ILE A 123 15.00 15.23 -3.42
N SER A 124 14.35 16.31 -2.98
CA SER A 124 14.87 17.22 -1.97
C SER A 124 14.27 16.93 -0.59
N VAL A 125 15.12 16.57 0.36
CA VAL A 125 14.73 16.63 1.78
C VAL A 125 14.61 18.12 2.16
N PRO A 126 13.45 18.57 2.68
CA PRO A 126 13.26 19.98 3.06
C PRO A 126 14.24 20.43 4.14
N LYS A 127 14.49 21.73 4.25
CA LYS A 127 15.16 22.27 5.44
C LYS A 127 14.22 22.20 6.64
N PHE A 128 14.79 21.94 7.81
CA PHE A 128 14.05 21.83 9.06
C PHE A 128 14.28 23.05 9.95
N THR A 129 13.28 23.36 10.76
CA THR A 129 13.40 24.18 11.95
C THR A 129 13.39 23.29 13.19
N GLY A 130 13.73 23.84 14.36
CA GLY A 130 13.61 23.12 15.63
C GLY A 130 12.18 22.64 15.90
N LYS A 131 11.17 23.38 15.45
CA LYS A 131 9.76 22.97 15.52
C LYS A 131 9.45 21.82 14.58
N ALA A 132 9.91 21.86 13.32
CA ALA A 132 9.71 20.77 12.36
C ALA A 132 10.34 19.47 12.89
N ARG A 133 11.54 19.58 13.47
CA ARG A 133 12.22 18.45 14.13
C ARG A 133 11.38 17.88 15.26
N GLN A 134 10.86 18.74 16.13
CA GLN A 134 10.02 18.31 17.25
C GLN A 134 8.75 17.60 16.77
N HIS A 135 8.09 18.12 15.73
CA HIS A 135 6.94 17.46 15.13
C HIS A 135 7.26 16.10 14.50
N LEU A 136 8.43 15.97 13.87
CA LEU A 136 8.87 14.68 13.32
C LEU A 136 9.11 13.64 14.42
N ILE A 137 9.78 14.00 15.52
CA ILE A 137 10.00 13.11 16.66
C ILE A 137 8.65 12.72 17.30
N GLU A 138 7.74 13.68 17.45
CA GLU A 138 6.41 13.43 17.97
C GLU A 138 5.58 12.48 17.11
N LEU A 139 5.74 12.49 15.78
CA LEU A 139 5.12 11.50 14.89
C LEU A 139 5.65 10.09 15.16
N GLY A 140 6.95 9.99 15.44
CA GLY A 140 7.60 8.74 15.84
C GLY A 140 7.12 8.16 17.17
N THR A 141 6.48 8.95 18.03
CA THR A 141 5.90 8.45 19.29
C THR A 141 4.50 7.83 19.13
N LEU A 142 3.91 7.92 17.93
CA LEU A 142 2.65 7.25 17.62
C LEU A 142 2.91 5.76 17.34
N ASN A 143 1.91 4.92 17.57
CA ASN A 143 1.98 3.50 17.21
C ASN A 143 1.40 3.30 15.80
N TRP A 144 2.27 3.21 14.80
CA TRP A 144 1.94 3.03 13.39
C TRP A 144 1.47 1.61 13.07
N LYS A 145 1.54 0.66 14.01
CA LYS A 145 0.84 -0.64 13.90
C LYS A 145 -0.68 -0.49 13.91
N ASP A 146 -1.17 0.52 14.63
CA ASP A 146 -2.61 0.73 14.87
C ASP A 146 -3.23 1.64 13.80
N ILE A 147 -2.41 2.21 12.90
CA ILE A 147 -2.88 3.07 11.82
C ILE A 147 -3.25 2.22 10.62
N ASN A 148 -4.45 2.42 10.10
CA ASN A 148 -4.90 1.63 8.96
C ASN A 148 -4.18 2.09 7.67
N PRO A 149 -3.42 1.22 6.99
CA PRO A 149 -2.74 1.58 5.74
C PRO A 149 -3.69 2.06 4.63
N ASP A 150 -4.95 1.65 4.70
CA ASP A 150 -5.99 2.04 3.76
C ASP A 150 -6.29 3.55 3.82
N ILE A 151 -5.94 4.23 4.91
CA ILE A 151 -6.20 5.66 5.08
C ILE A 151 -5.07 6.57 4.62
N PHE A 152 -3.90 6.03 4.23
CA PHE A 152 -2.77 6.88 3.84
C PHE A 152 -3.07 7.80 2.66
N GLY A 153 -3.87 7.33 1.70
CA GLY A 153 -4.32 8.15 0.58
C GLY A 153 -5.10 9.39 1.01
N SER A 154 -6.14 9.19 1.82
CA SER A 154 -6.97 10.31 2.29
C SER A 154 -6.25 11.16 3.33
N MET A 155 -5.42 10.54 4.18
CA MET A 155 -4.55 11.19 5.14
C MET A 155 -3.67 12.23 4.44
N PHE A 156 -2.95 11.82 3.40
CA PHE A 156 -2.04 12.74 2.72
C PHE A 156 -2.77 13.79 1.89
N GLN A 157 -3.86 13.44 1.21
CA GLN A 157 -4.68 14.44 0.52
C GLN A 157 -5.18 15.53 1.49
N ALA A 158 -5.56 15.13 2.70
CA ALA A 158 -5.99 16.06 3.74
C ALA A 158 -4.83 16.89 4.33
N VAL A 159 -3.62 16.33 4.40
CA VAL A 159 -2.41 17.05 4.82
C VAL A 159 -2.05 18.16 3.84
N VAL A 160 -2.08 17.86 2.54
CA VAL A 160 -1.67 18.76 1.45
C VAL A 160 -2.74 19.79 1.10
N THR A 161 -4.02 19.51 1.37
CA THR A 161 -5.13 20.43 1.04
C THR A 161 -5.54 21.31 2.23
N PRO A 162 -5.32 22.64 2.18
CA PRO A 162 -5.70 23.54 3.27
C PRO A 162 -7.20 23.46 3.58
N GLY A 163 -7.55 23.28 4.85
CA GLY A 163 -8.94 23.25 5.32
C GLY A 163 -9.68 21.91 5.19
N GLN A 164 -9.07 20.86 4.62
CA GLN A 164 -9.69 19.52 4.49
C GLN A 164 -9.25 18.50 5.54
N ARG A 165 -8.45 18.92 6.54
CA ARG A 165 -7.90 18.02 7.59
C ARG A 165 -8.96 17.35 8.46
N SER A 166 -10.11 18.01 8.66
CA SER A 166 -11.24 17.45 9.41
C SER A 166 -12.15 16.55 8.55
N ASP A 167 -11.94 16.49 7.24
CA ASP A 167 -12.84 15.85 6.26
C ASP A 167 -12.26 14.56 5.65
N MET A 168 -11.32 13.95 6.35
CA MET A 168 -10.52 12.75 6.01
C MET A 168 -11.31 11.51 5.54
N GLY A 169 -12.64 11.53 5.58
CA GLY A 169 -13.53 10.44 5.16
C GLY A 169 -14.37 10.68 3.90
N GLN A 170 -14.39 11.90 3.33
CA GLN A 170 -15.35 12.23 2.25
C GLN A 170 -14.90 11.80 0.84
N HIS A 171 -13.59 11.61 0.62
CA HIS A 171 -13.01 11.24 -0.67
C HIS A 171 -12.53 9.77 -0.74
N TYR A 172 -12.72 9.00 0.34
CA TYR A 172 -12.26 7.62 0.47
C TYR A 172 -13.37 6.60 0.15
N THR A 173 -13.02 5.53 -0.58
CA THR A 173 -13.92 4.37 -0.73
C THR A 173 -13.78 3.48 0.50
N SER A 174 -14.79 3.48 1.37
CA SER A 174 -14.76 2.69 2.61
C SER A 174 -14.59 1.19 2.36
N VAL A 175 -13.92 0.48 3.28
CA VAL A 175 -13.78 -0.99 3.22
C VAL A 175 -15.11 -1.70 2.95
N PRO A 176 -16.24 -1.34 3.60
CA PRO A 176 -17.54 -1.92 3.27
C PRO A 176 -18.00 -1.68 1.83
N ASN A 177 -17.65 -0.55 1.22
CA ASN A 177 -18.00 -0.26 -0.18
C ASN A 177 -17.09 -1.04 -1.15
N ILE A 178 -15.82 -1.24 -0.80
CA ILE A 178 -14.91 -2.11 -1.56
C ILE A 178 -15.41 -3.55 -1.50
N LEU A 179 -15.76 -4.07 -0.31
CA LEU A 179 -16.29 -5.43 -0.16
C LEU A 179 -17.57 -5.64 -0.97
N LYS A 180 -18.53 -4.70 -0.92
CA LYS A 180 -19.74 -4.73 -1.77
C LYS A 180 -19.45 -4.80 -3.29
N THR A 181 -18.24 -4.43 -3.70
CA THR A 181 -17.78 -4.51 -5.09
C THR A 181 -17.10 -5.85 -5.37
N ILE A 182 -16.13 -6.25 -4.54
CA ILE A 182 -15.30 -7.44 -4.83
C ILE A 182 -15.96 -8.77 -4.44
N GLU A 183 -16.86 -8.76 -3.44
CA GLU A 183 -17.68 -9.92 -3.02
C GLU A 183 -18.45 -10.51 -4.21
N PRO A 184 -19.42 -9.80 -4.81
CA PRO A 184 -20.19 -10.35 -5.93
C PRO A 184 -19.38 -10.49 -7.22
N LEU A 185 -18.20 -9.86 -7.32
CA LEU A 185 -17.37 -9.90 -8.52
C LEU A 185 -16.58 -11.19 -8.65
N PHE A 186 -15.97 -11.66 -7.55
CA PHE A 186 -15.16 -12.86 -7.56
C PHE A 186 -15.07 -13.56 -6.20
N LEU A 187 -15.10 -12.80 -5.09
CA LEU A 187 -14.79 -13.38 -3.78
C LEU A 187 -15.90 -14.31 -3.27
N ASP A 188 -17.17 -14.05 -3.58
CA ASP A 188 -18.28 -14.94 -3.24
C ASP A 188 -18.18 -16.28 -3.97
N GLU A 189 -17.86 -16.27 -5.28
CA GLU A 189 -17.65 -17.50 -6.06
C GLU A 189 -16.51 -18.34 -5.48
N LEU A 190 -15.40 -17.71 -5.10
CA LEU A 190 -14.26 -18.41 -4.50
C LEU A 190 -14.59 -19.00 -3.12
N LYS A 191 -15.40 -18.31 -2.31
CA LYS A 191 -15.90 -18.81 -1.02
C LYS A 191 -16.85 -20.00 -1.22
N GLU A 192 -17.76 -19.92 -2.18
CA GLU A 192 -18.64 -21.05 -2.53
C GLU A 192 -17.85 -22.25 -3.05
N GLU A 193 -16.80 -22.04 -3.86
CA GLU A 193 -15.92 -23.12 -4.31
C GLU A 193 -15.14 -23.74 -3.15
N PHE A 194 -14.68 -22.93 -2.19
CA PHE A 194 -14.06 -23.41 -0.96
C PHE A 194 -15.00 -24.31 -0.15
N ASP A 195 -16.23 -23.86 0.09
CA ASP A 195 -17.25 -24.62 0.82
C ASP A 195 -17.57 -25.94 0.10
N ALA A 196 -17.71 -25.90 -1.23
CA ALA A 196 -17.95 -27.10 -2.01
C ALA A 196 -16.73 -28.05 -2.00
N ALA A 197 -15.51 -27.53 -1.89
CA ALA A 197 -14.26 -28.27 -1.83
C ALA A 197 -13.87 -28.72 -0.41
N PHE A 198 -14.61 -28.30 0.62
CA PHE A 198 -14.21 -28.33 2.03
C PHE A 198 -13.71 -29.68 2.55
N ASP A 199 -14.24 -30.79 2.03
CA ASP A 199 -13.87 -32.16 2.45
C ASP A 199 -12.93 -32.88 1.45
N SER A 200 -12.33 -32.16 0.50
CA SER A 200 -11.50 -32.76 -0.54
C SER A 200 -10.19 -31.99 -0.74
N VAL A 201 -9.09 -32.55 -0.21
CA VAL A 201 -7.71 -32.07 -0.43
C VAL A 201 -7.40 -31.82 -1.90
N LYS A 202 -7.88 -32.67 -2.82
CA LYS A 202 -7.64 -32.51 -4.25
C LYS A 202 -8.32 -31.26 -4.80
N ARG A 203 -9.56 -30.99 -4.36
CA ARG A 203 -10.31 -29.80 -4.80
C ARG A 203 -9.77 -28.54 -4.14
N LEU A 204 -9.40 -28.59 -2.86
CA LEU A 204 -8.73 -27.50 -2.15
C LEU A 204 -7.40 -27.12 -2.81
N ASN A 205 -6.57 -28.09 -3.19
CA ASN A 205 -5.34 -27.82 -3.96
C ASN A 205 -5.63 -27.13 -5.29
N LYS A 206 -6.67 -27.57 -6.02
CA LYS A 206 -7.05 -26.94 -7.29
C LYS A 206 -7.51 -25.49 -7.09
N LEU A 207 -8.30 -25.23 -6.05
CA LEU A 207 -8.71 -23.88 -5.69
C LEU A 207 -7.48 -23.04 -5.28
N TYR A 208 -6.56 -23.62 -4.52
CA TYR A 208 -5.31 -22.96 -4.12
C TYR A 208 -4.48 -22.53 -5.33
N ASP A 209 -4.33 -23.43 -6.32
CA ASP A 209 -3.66 -23.12 -7.59
C ASP A 209 -4.37 -21.98 -8.36
N ARG A 210 -5.70 -22.00 -8.39
CA ARG A 210 -6.50 -20.97 -9.04
C ARG A 210 -6.26 -19.60 -8.39
N ILE A 211 -6.49 -19.48 -7.08
CA ILE A 211 -6.38 -18.17 -6.39
C ILE A 211 -4.97 -17.58 -6.46
N ALA A 212 -3.93 -18.42 -6.47
CA ALA A 212 -2.55 -17.99 -6.64
C ALA A 212 -2.26 -17.40 -8.03
N SER A 213 -3.09 -17.71 -9.04
CA SER A 213 -2.93 -17.25 -10.42
C SER A 213 -3.81 -16.05 -10.78
N ILE A 214 -4.77 -15.69 -9.93
CA ILE A 214 -5.68 -14.55 -10.15
C ILE A 214 -4.88 -13.26 -10.25
N LYS A 215 -5.18 -12.45 -11.27
CA LYS A 215 -4.71 -11.07 -11.40
C LYS A 215 -5.83 -10.10 -11.06
N VAL A 216 -5.51 -9.04 -10.33
CA VAL A 216 -6.43 -7.96 -10.00
C VAL A 216 -5.88 -6.66 -10.60
N PHE A 217 -6.71 -5.92 -11.32
CA PHE A 217 -6.30 -4.71 -12.00
C PHE A 217 -7.24 -3.54 -11.69
N ASP A 218 -6.69 -2.44 -11.20
CA ASP A 218 -7.41 -1.18 -10.99
C ASP A 218 -6.87 -0.06 -11.89
N PRO A 219 -7.57 0.34 -12.96
CA PRO A 219 -7.10 1.35 -13.90
C PRO A 219 -7.30 2.80 -13.39
N ALA A 220 -7.77 3.00 -12.17
CA ALA A 220 -7.86 4.31 -11.52
C ALA A 220 -7.62 4.12 -10.01
N CYS A 221 -6.46 3.57 -9.68
CA CYS A 221 -6.26 2.93 -8.38
C CYS A 221 -6.15 3.90 -7.20
N GLY A 222 -5.92 5.20 -7.45
CA GLY A 222 -5.65 6.16 -6.39
C GLY A 222 -4.53 5.64 -5.47
N SER A 223 -4.79 5.64 -4.16
CA SER A 223 -3.90 5.09 -3.14
C SER A 223 -3.91 3.56 -3.01
N GLY A 224 -4.54 2.84 -3.95
CA GLY A 224 -4.46 1.38 -4.04
C GLY A 224 -5.44 0.60 -3.15
N ASN A 225 -6.44 1.23 -2.54
CA ASN A 225 -7.28 0.57 -1.52
C ASN A 225 -8.03 -0.66 -2.04
N PHE A 226 -8.54 -0.60 -3.28
CA PHE A 226 -9.17 -1.77 -3.91
C PHE A 226 -8.18 -2.94 -4.06
N LEU A 227 -6.94 -2.65 -4.45
CA LEU A 227 -5.87 -3.65 -4.58
C LEU A 227 -5.49 -4.24 -3.22
N VAL A 228 -5.31 -3.38 -2.21
CA VAL A 228 -4.97 -3.77 -0.84
C VAL A 228 -6.02 -4.69 -0.23
N ILE A 229 -7.30 -4.31 -0.31
CA ILE A 229 -8.38 -5.13 0.24
C ILE A 229 -8.52 -6.44 -0.53
N ALA A 230 -8.47 -6.41 -1.87
CA ALA A 230 -8.51 -7.64 -2.67
C ALA A 230 -7.35 -8.59 -2.32
N TYR A 231 -6.13 -8.05 -2.11
CA TYR A 231 -4.96 -8.83 -1.71
C TYR A 231 -5.17 -9.49 -0.34
N LYS A 232 -5.61 -8.72 0.67
CA LYS A 232 -5.85 -9.23 2.02
C LYS A 232 -6.93 -10.32 2.05
N GLU A 233 -8.02 -10.13 1.30
CA GLU A 233 -9.10 -11.14 1.22
C GLU A 233 -8.64 -12.43 0.52
N LEU A 234 -7.82 -12.34 -0.54
CA LEU A 234 -7.25 -13.52 -1.18
C LEU A 234 -6.26 -14.26 -0.26
N CYS A 235 -5.42 -13.55 0.48
CA CYS A 235 -4.53 -14.17 1.50
C CYS A 235 -5.33 -14.86 2.62
N ARG A 236 -6.42 -14.26 3.09
CA ARG A 236 -7.27 -14.89 4.13
C ARG A 236 -7.99 -16.14 3.63
N LEU A 237 -8.40 -16.14 2.37
CA LEU A 237 -8.92 -17.35 1.74
C LEU A 237 -7.84 -18.42 1.60
N GLU A 238 -6.62 -18.05 1.20
CA GLU A 238 -5.45 -18.95 1.21
C GLU A 238 -5.24 -19.56 2.60
N HIS A 239 -5.21 -18.74 3.65
CA HIS A 239 -5.06 -19.24 5.03
C HIS A 239 -6.12 -20.29 5.37
N SER A 240 -7.38 -20.02 5.02
CA SER A 240 -8.51 -20.93 5.28
C SER A 240 -8.38 -22.25 4.51
N ILE A 241 -7.90 -22.20 3.27
CA ILE A 241 -7.60 -23.40 2.45
C ILE A 241 -6.49 -24.23 3.10
N LEU A 242 -5.38 -23.60 3.48
CA LEU A 242 -4.23 -24.27 4.08
C LEU A 242 -4.56 -24.90 5.44
N GLU A 243 -5.28 -24.17 6.31
CA GLU A 243 -5.77 -24.68 7.59
C GLU A 243 -6.65 -25.92 7.36
N ARG A 244 -7.57 -25.86 6.40
CA ARG A 244 -8.45 -27.01 6.12
C ARG A 244 -7.68 -28.20 5.56
N MET A 245 -6.72 -27.98 4.66
CA MET A 245 -5.90 -29.06 4.11
C MET A 245 -5.06 -29.77 5.19
N ALA A 246 -4.50 -29.02 6.16
CA ALA A 246 -3.75 -29.59 7.27
C ALA A 246 -4.63 -30.43 8.22
N VAL A 247 -5.91 -30.09 8.36
CA VAL A 247 -6.89 -30.89 9.12
C VAL A 247 -7.22 -32.20 8.40
N LEU A 248 -7.36 -32.18 7.07
CA LEU A 248 -7.72 -33.36 6.29
C LEU A 248 -6.55 -34.33 6.09
N ASP A 249 -5.32 -33.82 5.97
CA ASP A 249 -4.13 -34.63 5.72
C ASP A 249 -2.90 -33.98 6.38
N GLN A 250 -2.38 -34.67 7.40
CA GLN A 250 -1.30 -34.19 8.24
C GLN A 250 -0.01 -33.90 7.47
N LYS A 251 0.18 -34.43 6.25
CA LYS A 251 1.36 -34.09 5.44
C LYS A 251 1.43 -32.59 5.12
N TYR A 252 0.29 -31.90 5.09
CA TYR A 252 0.22 -30.46 4.84
C TYR A 252 0.45 -29.61 6.08
N SER A 253 0.75 -30.17 7.26
CA SER A 253 1.11 -29.35 8.42
C SER A 253 2.56 -28.84 8.40
N VAL A 254 3.41 -29.39 7.52
CA VAL A 254 4.87 -29.15 7.51
C VAL A 254 5.39 -28.61 6.16
N LEU A 255 4.54 -28.52 5.12
CA LEU A 255 4.98 -28.30 3.73
C LEU A 255 4.99 -26.84 3.25
N TRP A 256 4.49 -25.87 4.02
CA TRP A 256 4.22 -24.53 3.49
C TRP A 256 5.33 -23.54 3.82
N SER A 257 6.35 -23.44 2.98
CA SER A 257 7.44 -22.48 3.21
C SER A 257 7.02 -21.02 3.00
N ASP A 258 6.06 -20.74 2.10
CA ASP A 258 5.65 -19.38 1.73
C ASP A 258 4.17 -19.29 1.29
N SER A 259 3.60 -18.09 1.36
CA SER A 259 2.34 -17.72 0.69
C SER A 259 2.51 -17.72 -0.83
N ARG A 260 1.49 -18.20 -1.57
CA ARG A 260 1.46 -18.17 -3.03
C ARG A 260 0.70 -16.96 -3.58
N ILE A 261 0.01 -16.20 -2.75
CA ILE A 261 -0.62 -14.94 -3.15
C ILE A 261 0.45 -13.84 -3.23
N ASN A 262 0.81 -13.50 -4.47
CA ASN A 262 1.88 -12.55 -4.76
C ASN A 262 1.31 -11.15 -5.07
N ILE A 263 1.87 -10.10 -4.47
CA ILE A 263 1.50 -8.70 -4.77
C ILE A 263 1.76 -8.33 -6.23
N GLU A 264 2.64 -9.08 -6.90
CA GLU A 264 2.99 -8.97 -8.31
C GLU A 264 1.81 -9.29 -9.25
N ASN A 265 0.73 -9.89 -8.72
CA ASN A 265 -0.52 -10.12 -9.44
C ASN A 265 -1.52 -8.95 -9.30
N PHE A 266 -1.15 -7.86 -8.63
CA PHE A 266 -2.01 -6.69 -8.40
C PHE A 266 -1.46 -5.51 -9.20
N TYR A 267 -2.30 -4.97 -10.08
CA TYR A 267 -1.92 -3.99 -11.08
C TYR A 267 -2.71 -2.70 -10.89
N GLY A 268 -2.08 -1.55 -11.17
CA GLY A 268 -2.67 -0.23 -10.98
C GLY A 268 -2.28 0.74 -12.08
N ILE A 269 -3.20 1.62 -12.48
CA ILE A 269 -2.88 2.87 -13.18
C ILE A 269 -3.46 4.03 -12.37
N GLU A 270 -2.67 5.07 -12.18
CA GLU A 270 -3.10 6.29 -11.51
C GLU A 270 -2.42 7.49 -12.17
N ILE A 271 -3.13 8.61 -12.35
CA ILE A 271 -2.61 9.80 -13.04
C ILE A 271 -1.73 10.65 -12.12
N ASP A 272 -1.97 10.60 -10.82
CA ASP A 272 -1.21 11.30 -9.80
C ASP A 272 -0.01 10.45 -9.33
N ASP A 273 1.21 10.90 -9.65
CA ASP A 273 2.46 10.20 -9.30
C ASP A 273 2.59 9.92 -7.80
N PHE A 274 2.03 10.78 -6.95
CA PHE A 274 2.10 10.57 -5.52
C PHE A 274 1.14 9.48 -5.04
N ALA A 275 -0.10 9.48 -5.52
CA ALA A 275 -1.05 8.41 -5.25
C ALA A 275 -0.50 7.04 -5.70
N VAL A 276 0.28 6.99 -6.80
CA VAL A 276 1.05 5.79 -7.20
C VAL A 276 2.02 5.35 -6.10
N GLU A 277 2.85 6.24 -5.57
CA GLU A 277 3.81 5.90 -4.51
C GLU A 277 3.11 5.43 -3.22
N ILE A 278 2.00 6.08 -2.86
CA ILE A 278 1.18 5.63 -1.72
C ILE A 278 0.58 4.25 -1.99
N ALA A 279 0.06 3.98 -3.19
CA ALA A 279 -0.48 2.67 -3.54
C ALA A 279 0.57 1.56 -3.44
N ILE A 280 1.80 1.83 -3.90
CA ILE A 280 2.92 0.91 -3.78
C ILE A 280 3.24 0.65 -2.29
N LEU A 281 3.38 1.70 -1.49
CA LEU A 281 3.64 1.58 -0.06
C LEU A 281 2.54 0.78 0.65
N SER A 282 1.27 1.08 0.38
CA SER A 282 0.12 0.38 0.98
C SER A 282 0.10 -1.10 0.61
N MET A 283 0.48 -1.48 -0.61
CA MET A 283 0.62 -2.88 -1.00
C MET A 283 1.74 -3.61 -0.23
N TRP A 284 2.89 -2.97 0.00
CA TRP A 284 3.96 -3.55 0.82
C TRP A 284 3.55 -3.74 2.26
N ILE A 285 2.86 -2.76 2.82
CA ILE A 285 2.36 -2.82 4.16
C ILE A 285 1.31 -3.94 4.30
N ALA A 286 0.40 -4.06 3.34
CA ALA A 286 -0.56 -5.15 3.29
C ALA A 286 0.14 -6.52 3.23
N LYS A 287 1.19 -6.65 2.41
CA LYS A 287 2.03 -7.85 2.35
C LYS A 287 2.64 -8.20 3.70
N HIS A 288 3.21 -7.22 4.40
CA HIS A 288 3.76 -7.43 5.74
C HIS A 288 2.71 -7.88 6.75
N GLN A 289 1.53 -7.27 6.72
CA GLN A 289 0.41 -7.66 7.57
C GLN A 289 0.00 -9.11 7.31
N MET A 290 -0.13 -9.51 6.03
CA MET A 290 -0.50 -10.89 5.67
C MET A 290 0.61 -11.89 6.00
N ASN A 291 1.88 -11.54 5.80
CA ASN A 291 3.02 -12.36 6.24
C ASN A 291 3.02 -12.57 7.76
N THR A 292 2.65 -11.54 8.52
CA THR A 292 2.54 -11.62 9.98
C THR A 292 1.37 -12.51 10.41
N GLU A 293 0.22 -12.41 9.73
CA GLU A 293 -0.92 -13.32 9.95
C GLU A 293 -0.56 -14.78 9.59
N PHE A 294 0.14 -14.98 8.47
CA PHE A 294 0.64 -16.27 8.01
C PHE A 294 1.60 -16.90 9.04
N TRP A 295 2.58 -16.13 9.53
CA TRP A 295 3.50 -16.59 10.57
C TRP A 295 2.78 -17.00 11.86
N LYS A 296 1.79 -16.21 12.32
CA LYS A 296 1.01 -16.55 13.52
C LYS A 296 0.24 -17.86 13.37
N LYS A 297 -0.22 -18.18 12.16
CA LYS A 297 -0.99 -19.40 11.87
C LYS A 297 -0.12 -20.62 11.62
N PHE A 298 1.00 -20.44 10.92
CA PHE A 298 1.78 -21.56 10.37
C PHE A 298 3.23 -21.62 10.86
N GLY A 299 3.70 -20.65 11.64
CA GLY A 299 5.04 -20.62 12.23
C GLY A 299 6.16 -20.19 11.27
N ASN A 300 5.85 -19.95 10.00
CA ASN A 300 6.84 -19.62 8.97
C ASN A 300 6.91 -18.11 8.73
N SER A 301 8.11 -17.54 8.89
CA SER A 301 8.37 -16.12 8.72
C SER A 301 8.81 -15.81 7.29
N ILE A 302 8.12 -14.89 6.65
CA ILE A 302 8.42 -14.44 5.29
C ILE A 302 8.98 -13.01 5.38
N PRO A 303 10.27 -12.78 5.06
CA PRO A 303 10.86 -11.45 5.16
C PRO A 303 10.23 -10.50 4.14
N LEU A 304 9.92 -9.27 4.58
CA LEU A 304 9.38 -8.23 3.70
C LEU A 304 10.48 -7.61 2.81
N ILE A 305 11.65 -7.38 3.41
CA ILE A 305 12.78 -6.68 2.79
C ILE A 305 13.86 -7.67 2.30
N PRO A 306 14.56 -7.37 1.19
CA PRO A 306 14.42 -6.17 0.37
C PRO A 306 13.13 -6.16 -0.45
N LEU A 307 12.53 -4.97 -0.63
CA LEU A 307 11.31 -4.80 -1.41
C LEU A 307 11.65 -5.05 -2.89
N LYS A 308 11.06 -6.10 -3.48
CA LYS A 308 11.25 -6.42 -4.90
C LYS A 308 10.49 -5.43 -5.77
N GLU A 309 11.16 -4.79 -6.72
CA GLU A 309 10.47 -3.83 -7.61
C GLU A 309 9.36 -4.51 -8.41
N THR A 310 8.17 -3.91 -8.39
CA THR A 310 7.03 -4.36 -9.18
C THR A 310 6.54 -3.19 -10.04
N ASP A 311 6.77 -3.24 -11.35
CA ASP A 311 6.25 -2.24 -12.32
C ASP A 311 4.75 -2.44 -12.61
N ARG A 312 4.01 -2.82 -11.57
CA ARG A 312 2.61 -3.25 -11.63
C ARG A 312 1.66 -2.10 -11.39
N ILE A 313 2.06 -1.13 -10.56
CA ILE A 313 1.37 0.15 -10.38
C ILE A 313 2.16 1.20 -11.14
N ARG A 314 1.51 1.88 -12.09
CA ARG A 314 2.16 2.84 -12.98
C ARG A 314 1.44 4.18 -12.97
N SER A 315 2.24 5.24 -13.04
CA SER A 315 1.71 6.55 -13.36
C SER A 315 1.26 6.63 -14.81
N GLY A 316 0.06 7.17 -15.02
CA GLY A 316 -0.35 7.71 -16.30
C GLY A 316 -1.86 7.76 -16.49
N ASN A 317 -2.26 8.26 -17.66
CA ASN A 317 -3.67 8.40 -17.99
C ASN A 317 -4.21 7.07 -18.54
N ALA A 318 -5.00 6.36 -17.74
CA ALA A 318 -5.56 5.05 -18.09
C ALA A 318 -6.44 5.05 -19.35
N ALA A 319 -7.02 6.19 -19.73
CA ALA A 319 -7.81 6.31 -20.96
C ALA A 319 -6.96 6.41 -22.23
N ARG A 320 -5.65 6.61 -22.09
CA ARG A 320 -4.68 6.74 -23.19
C ARG A 320 -3.64 5.62 -23.21
N LEU A 321 -3.33 5.06 -22.05
CA LEU A 321 -2.37 3.97 -21.92
C LEU A 321 -2.94 2.66 -22.46
N ASP A 322 -2.07 1.87 -23.10
CA ASP A 322 -2.38 0.48 -23.41
C ASP A 322 -2.33 -0.36 -22.13
N TRP A 323 -3.48 -0.84 -21.68
CA TRP A 323 -3.60 -1.66 -20.47
C TRP A 323 -2.80 -2.97 -20.58
N GLY A 324 -2.63 -3.52 -21.78
CA GLY A 324 -1.84 -4.73 -22.00
C GLY A 324 -0.35 -4.54 -21.67
N SER A 325 0.15 -3.30 -21.74
CA SER A 325 1.51 -2.96 -21.34
C SER A 325 1.71 -2.90 -19.82
N VAL A 326 0.62 -2.75 -19.05
CA VAL A 326 0.62 -2.65 -17.59
C VAL A 326 0.26 -4.00 -16.96
N CYS A 327 -0.88 -4.56 -17.36
CA CYS A 327 -1.38 -5.87 -16.96
C CYS A 327 -1.43 -6.79 -18.19
N PRO A 328 -0.33 -7.51 -18.49
CA PRO A 328 -0.31 -8.43 -19.62
C PRO A 328 -1.35 -9.54 -19.47
N ASN A 329 -2.09 -9.79 -20.55
CA ASN A 329 -3.07 -10.86 -20.65
C ASN A 329 -2.68 -11.80 -21.79
N ASN A 330 -2.39 -13.06 -21.45
CA ASN A 330 -2.06 -14.10 -22.43
C ASN A 330 -3.29 -14.76 -23.09
N GLY A 331 -4.51 -14.31 -22.76
CA GLY A 331 -5.79 -14.85 -23.23
C GLY A 331 -6.36 -15.98 -22.38
N THR A 332 -5.56 -16.54 -21.47
CA THR A 332 -5.94 -17.60 -20.51
C THR A 332 -5.92 -17.15 -19.05
N ASP A 333 -5.37 -15.96 -18.78
CA ASP A 333 -5.30 -15.41 -17.43
C ASP A 333 -6.68 -15.04 -16.89
N GLU A 334 -6.91 -15.34 -15.61
CA GLU A 334 -8.07 -14.89 -14.85
C GLU A 334 -7.78 -13.49 -14.29
N ILE A 335 -8.36 -12.46 -14.92
CA ILE A 335 -8.12 -11.05 -14.57
C ILE A 335 -9.43 -10.36 -14.16
N TYR A 336 -9.47 -9.83 -12.95
CA TYR A 336 -10.58 -9.02 -12.45
C TYR A 336 -10.23 -7.54 -12.53
N VAL A 337 -11.09 -6.75 -13.17
CA VAL A 337 -10.94 -5.30 -13.25
C VAL A 337 -11.86 -4.63 -12.23
N ILE A 338 -11.27 -3.95 -11.25
CA ILE A 338 -11.94 -3.28 -10.14
C ILE A 338 -11.59 -1.79 -10.13
N GLY A 339 -12.31 -0.99 -9.35
CA GLY A 339 -11.93 0.41 -9.12
C GLY A 339 -13.13 1.33 -8.94
N ASN A 340 -12.83 2.59 -8.64
CA ASN A 340 -13.78 3.68 -8.51
C ASN A 340 -13.28 4.91 -9.28
N PRO A 341 -13.30 4.89 -10.62
CA PRO A 341 -12.77 5.97 -11.44
C PRO A 341 -13.57 7.25 -11.27
N ARG A 342 -12.91 8.40 -11.43
CA ARG A 342 -13.60 9.70 -11.35
C ARG A 342 -14.59 9.82 -12.51
N THR A 343 -15.67 10.57 -12.27
CA THR A 343 -16.76 10.75 -13.26
C THR A 343 -16.28 11.40 -14.57
N GLU A 344 -15.18 12.17 -14.53
CA GLU A 344 -14.54 12.77 -15.70
C GLU A 344 -13.69 11.78 -16.51
N GLU A 345 -13.05 10.81 -15.85
CA GLU A 345 -12.22 9.77 -16.48
C GLU A 345 -13.08 8.78 -17.27
N LEU A 346 -14.26 8.43 -16.74
CA LEU A 346 -15.26 7.57 -17.39
C LEU A 346 -15.75 8.12 -18.75
N ARG A 347 -15.70 9.43 -18.98
CA ARG A 347 -16.12 10.04 -20.26
C ARG A 347 -15.09 9.83 -21.38
N SER A 348 -13.85 9.48 -21.03
CA SER A 348 -12.73 9.40 -21.98
C SER A 348 -12.34 7.97 -22.39
N CYS A 349 -12.77 6.95 -21.64
CA CYS A 349 -12.51 5.53 -21.94
C CYS A 349 -13.33 5.02 -23.14
N ARG A 350 -12.96 5.44 -24.35
CA ARG A 350 -13.38 4.83 -25.61
C ARG A 350 -12.13 4.27 -26.31
N LYS A 351 -11.89 2.96 -26.13
CA LYS A 351 -11.01 2.04 -26.90
C LYS A 351 -9.88 1.41 -26.09
N GLY A 352 -10.11 0.20 -25.58
CA GLY A 352 -9.08 -0.78 -25.26
C GLY A 352 -9.47 -2.13 -25.87
N ARG A 353 -8.56 -2.83 -26.55
CA ARG A 353 -8.79 -4.15 -27.14
C ARG A 353 -8.19 -5.22 -26.23
N GLY A 354 -9.03 -5.91 -25.47
CA GLY A 354 -8.66 -7.03 -24.61
C GLY A 354 -9.92 -7.69 -24.02
N LYS A 355 -9.88 -9.01 -23.79
CA LYS A 355 -11.01 -9.77 -23.23
C LYS A 355 -11.05 -9.53 -21.72
N ILE A 356 -11.91 -8.60 -21.29
CA ILE A 356 -12.21 -8.34 -19.87
C ILE A 356 -13.33 -9.29 -19.44
N ILE A 357 -13.11 -10.06 -18.36
CA ILE A 357 -14.06 -11.11 -17.92
C ILE A 357 -15.22 -10.47 -17.14
N HIS A 358 -14.93 -9.57 -16.19
CA HIS A 358 -15.93 -8.81 -15.43
C HIS A 358 -15.41 -7.40 -15.04
N THR A 359 -16.30 -6.40 -14.96
CA THR A 359 -16.01 -5.02 -14.56
C THR A 359 -17.07 -4.54 -13.58
N TYR A 360 -16.65 -3.84 -12.51
CA TYR A 360 -17.57 -3.21 -11.55
C TYR A 360 -17.15 -1.76 -11.28
N LEU A 361 -18.11 -0.84 -11.26
CA LEU A 361 -17.90 0.59 -11.01
C LEU A 361 -18.92 1.04 -9.95
N GLY A 362 -18.46 1.50 -8.80
CA GLY A 362 -19.33 1.97 -7.72
C GLY A 362 -19.29 3.48 -7.58
N ASP A 363 -20.37 4.20 -7.91
CA ASP A 363 -20.57 5.53 -7.33
C ASP A 363 -21.18 5.37 -5.93
N GLY A 364 -20.66 6.09 -4.94
CA GLY A 364 -21.06 5.96 -3.54
C GLY A 364 -22.51 6.36 -3.21
N ARG A 365 -23.43 6.45 -4.20
CA ARG A 365 -24.83 6.84 -3.99
C ARG A 365 -25.84 5.90 -4.65
N THR A 366 -25.41 4.97 -5.49
CA THR A 366 -26.34 4.11 -6.23
C THR A 366 -25.90 2.65 -6.17
N GLN A 367 -26.67 1.83 -5.44
CA GLN A 367 -26.61 0.39 -5.58
C GLN A 367 -26.92 0.02 -7.03
N LYS A 368 -25.99 -0.72 -7.65
CA LYS A 368 -26.05 -1.32 -8.99
C LYS A 368 -25.71 -0.38 -10.15
N ILE A 369 -24.44 -0.39 -10.55
CA ILE A 369 -24.05 -0.20 -11.94
C ILE A 369 -23.44 -1.51 -12.44
N TRP A 370 -24.30 -2.38 -12.99
CA TRP A 370 -23.86 -3.53 -13.76
C TRP A 370 -23.42 -3.03 -15.13
N THR A 371 -22.11 -2.91 -15.36
CA THR A 371 -21.62 -2.77 -16.74
C THR A 371 -20.54 -3.81 -16.98
N THR A 372 -20.98 -4.99 -17.44
CA THR A 372 -20.09 -5.91 -18.14
C THR A 372 -19.67 -5.22 -19.43
N LEU A 373 -18.54 -4.50 -19.43
CA LEU A 373 -17.92 -4.03 -20.65
C LEU A 373 -17.31 -5.24 -21.37
N ARG A 374 -18.16 -6.00 -22.07
CA ARG A 374 -17.70 -6.94 -23.09
C ARG A 374 -17.12 -6.12 -24.24
N PHE A 375 -15.81 -5.87 -24.20
CA PHE A 375 -15.08 -5.47 -25.39
C PHE A 375 -14.93 -6.71 -26.28
N GLY A 376 -15.88 -6.88 -27.20
CA GLY A 376 -15.89 -7.92 -28.21
C GLY A 376 -14.86 -7.68 -29.32
N LEU A 377 -14.51 -8.80 -29.97
CA LEU A 377 -13.55 -9.05 -31.05
C LEU A 377 -13.36 -7.92 -32.08
#